data_AF-A0A3M6UJM6-F1
#
_entry.id   AF-A0A3M6UJM6-F1
#
_cell.length_a   1.000
_cell.length_b   1.000
_cell.length_c   1.000
_cell.angle_alpha   90.00
_cell.angle_beta   90.00
_cell.angle_gamma   90.00
#
_symmetry.space_group_name_H-M   'P 1'
#
loop_
_entity.id
_entity.type
_entity.pdbx_description
1 polymer ?
#
loop_
_entity_poly.entity_id
_entity_poly.type
_entity_poly.pdbx_seq_one_letter_code
_entity_poly.pdbx_strand_id
1 'polypeptide(L)'
;MSSADCCCAMWQSPIQGVLRPAVWLPGVRNLHSCKETWIIPEATPEVCLEHLVSAISLLSEAEKMHINKIHHERHFVQIFSYTEAEWLDIVEIEFQPGQERGTLAKAKSFSTGFLPLMIPFAFLLNMIFFFVPFSDNKYNEKRLTRIRQKMNLHIEVARKES
;
A
#
# COMPACT_ATOMS: atom_id res chain seq x y z
N MET A 1 11.55 15.57 -1.65
CA MET A 1 12.35 14.68 -2.51
C MET A 1 13.72 14.56 -1.87
N SER A 2 13.99 13.44 -1.20
CA SER A 2 15.30 13.20 -0.58
C SER A 2 16.26 12.70 -1.66
N SER A 3 17.50 13.19 -1.64
CA SER A 3 18.56 13.03 -2.65
C SER A 3 19.12 11.60 -2.80
N ALA A 4 18.39 10.57 -2.35
CA ALA A 4 18.81 9.17 -2.37
C ALA A 4 17.73 8.23 -2.96
N ASP A 5 16.85 8.75 -3.82
CA ASP A 5 15.96 7.90 -4.60
C ASP A 5 16.78 7.28 -5.74
N CYS A 6 17.07 5.97 -5.65
CA CYS A 6 17.82 5.26 -6.68
C CYS A 6 17.07 5.39 -8.02
N CYS A 7 17.68 6.02 -9.04
CA CYS A 7 17.07 6.17 -10.36
C CYS A 7 16.53 4.84 -10.90
N CYS A 8 17.19 3.72 -10.58
CA CYS A 8 16.76 2.38 -10.98
C CYS A 8 15.44 1.94 -10.35
N ALA A 9 15.16 2.32 -9.11
CA ALA A 9 13.91 1.97 -8.47
C ALA A 9 12.74 2.71 -9.14
N MET A 10 12.89 4.02 -9.35
CA MET A 10 11.83 4.89 -9.87
C MET A 10 11.30 4.48 -11.24
N TRP A 11 12.15 4.08 -12.20
CA TRP A 11 11.67 3.66 -13.52
C TRP A 11 11.10 2.24 -13.53
N GLN A 12 11.56 1.37 -12.62
CA GLN A 12 11.08 -0.01 -12.51
C GLN A 12 9.75 -0.11 -11.76
N SER A 13 9.47 0.81 -10.84
CA SER A 13 8.29 0.77 -9.98
C SER A 13 6.96 0.71 -10.71
N PRO A 14 6.70 1.50 -11.78
CA PRO A 14 5.46 1.39 -12.52
C PRO A 14 5.27 0.00 -13.14
N ILE A 15 6.35 -0.60 -13.65
CA ILE A 15 6.33 -1.93 -14.28
C ILE A 15 6.09 -3.01 -13.22
N GLN A 16 6.90 -3.05 -12.16
CA GLN A 16 6.74 -4.02 -11.07
C GLN A 16 5.39 -3.84 -10.35
N GLY A 17 4.91 -2.61 -10.20
CA GLY A 17 3.64 -2.32 -9.56
C GLY A 17 2.41 -2.75 -10.37
N VAL A 18 2.55 -2.91 -11.69
CA VAL A 18 1.54 -3.54 -12.55
C VAL A 18 1.67 -5.07 -12.50
N LEU A 19 2.88 -5.62 -12.59
CA LEU A 19 3.12 -7.07 -12.65
C LEU A 19 2.79 -7.78 -11.33
N ARG A 20 3.21 -7.21 -10.20
CA ARG A 20 2.97 -7.71 -8.82
C ARG A 20 3.26 -9.20 -8.64
N PRO A 21 4.43 -9.71 -9.05
CA PRO A 21 4.70 -11.15 -9.04
C PRO A 21 4.52 -11.82 -7.68
N ALA A 22 4.84 -11.12 -6.58
CA ALA A 22 4.71 -11.68 -5.23
C ALA A 22 3.27 -12.01 -4.81
N VAL A 23 2.24 -11.49 -5.51
CA VAL A 23 0.83 -11.79 -5.17
C VAL A 23 0.20 -12.89 -6.03
N TRP A 24 0.95 -13.49 -6.96
CA TRP A 24 0.42 -14.48 -7.89
C TRP A 24 0.08 -15.81 -7.21
N LEU A 25 0.88 -16.24 -6.24
CA LEU A 25 0.66 -17.49 -5.51
C LEU A 25 0.01 -17.21 -4.15
N PRO A 26 -1.20 -17.72 -3.87
CA PRO A 26 -1.91 -17.44 -2.63
C PRO A 26 -1.13 -17.77 -1.35
N GLY A 27 -0.35 -18.86 -1.34
CA GLY A 27 0.44 -19.29 -0.17
C GLY A 27 1.61 -18.37 0.14
N VAL A 28 2.31 -17.87 -0.89
CA VAL A 28 3.42 -16.91 -0.74
C VAL A 28 2.88 -15.53 -0.38
N ARG A 29 1.83 -15.10 -1.09
CA ARG A 29 1.21 -13.77 -0.93
C ARG A 29 0.90 -13.41 0.52
N ASN A 30 0.32 -14.35 1.27
CA ASN A 30 -0.16 -14.08 2.63
C ASN A 30 1.01 -13.74 3.58
N LEU A 31 2.23 -14.22 3.32
CA LEU A 31 3.41 -13.99 4.17
C LEU A 31 3.91 -12.53 4.18
N HIS A 32 3.50 -11.74 3.19
CA HIS A 32 3.96 -10.37 2.97
C HIS A 32 2.80 -9.46 2.54
N SER A 33 1.59 -9.76 3.00
CA SER A 33 0.40 -8.94 2.76
C SER A 33 -0.42 -8.79 4.03
N CYS A 34 -0.98 -7.61 4.24
CA CYS A 34 -1.98 -7.34 5.26
C CYS A 34 -3.22 -6.78 4.58
N LYS A 35 -4.40 -7.26 4.98
CA LYS A 35 -5.69 -6.70 4.59
C LYS A 35 -6.46 -6.30 5.83
N GLU A 36 -7.03 -5.11 5.79
CA GLU A 36 -7.88 -4.59 6.84
C GLU A 36 -9.21 -4.09 6.25
N THR A 37 -10.28 -4.28 7.00
CA THR A 37 -11.56 -3.63 6.75
C THR A 37 -11.79 -2.62 7.85
N TRP A 38 -11.98 -1.36 7.46
CA TRP A 38 -12.18 -0.24 8.36
C TRP A 38 -13.63 0.22 8.32
N ILE A 39 -14.15 0.62 9.47
CA ILE A 39 -15.44 1.29 9.62
C ILE A 39 -15.16 2.72 10.08
N ILE A 40 -15.72 3.68 9.36
CA ILE A 40 -15.56 5.12 9.59
C ILE A 40 -16.97 5.72 9.71
N PRO A 41 -17.56 5.74 10.92
CA PRO A 41 -18.99 6.02 11.08
C PRO A 41 -19.40 7.46 10.71
N GLU A 42 -18.48 8.41 10.86
CA GLU A 42 -18.78 9.85 10.88
C GLU A 42 -18.41 10.58 9.57
N ALA A 43 -17.85 9.88 8.58
CA ALA A 43 -17.36 10.48 7.35
C ALA A 43 -17.91 9.77 6.11
N THR A 44 -18.11 10.52 5.03
CA THR A 44 -18.46 9.98 3.71
C THR A 44 -17.20 9.50 2.97
N PRO A 45 -17.32 8.67 1.93
CA PRO A 45 -16.17 8.17 1.17
C PRO A 45 -15.29 9.30 0.58
N GLU A 46 -15.91 10.39 0.17
CA GLU A 46 -15.25 11.58 -0.39
C GLU A 46 -14.39 12.27 0.67
N VAL A 47 -14.94 12.50 1.87
CA VAL A 47 -14.20 13.07 2.99
C VAL A 47 -13.06 12.15 3.42
N CYS A 48 -13.31 10.83 3.48
CA CYS A 48 -12.27 9.85 3.81
C CYS A 48 -11.12 9.89 2.80
N LEU A 49 -11.44 10.06 1.52
CA LEU A 49 -10.46 10.17 0.44
C LEU A 49 -9.57 11.41 0.62
N GLU A 50 -10.16 12.57 0.90
CA GLU A 50 -9.41 13.82 1.15
C GLU A 50 -8.49 13.70 2.36
N HIS A 51 -9.00 13.15 3.46
CA HIS A 51 -8.21 12.89 4.67
C HIS A 51 -7.07 11.90 4.41
N LEU A 52 -7.29 10.87 3.60
CA LEU A 52 -6.24 9.94 3.20
C LEU A 52 -5.17 10.67 2.38
N VAL A 53 -5.53 11.44 1.35
CA VAL A 53 -4.57 12.19 0.52
C VAL A 53 -3.74 13.15 1.37
N SER A 54 -4.37 13.84 2.33
CA SER A 54 -3.69 14.72 3.29
C SER A 54 -2.73 13.93 4.19
N ALA A 55 -3.17 12.82 4.76
CA ALA A 55 -2.35 11.96 5.61
C ALA A 55 -1.12 11.40 4.87
N ILE A 56 -1.29 11.00 3.62
CA ILE A 56 -0.18 10.52 2.79
C ILE A 56 0.79 11.66 2.49
N SER A 57 0.29 12.86 2.18
CA SER A 57 1.14 14.04 1.93
C SER A 57 2.04 14.36 3.13
N LEU A 58 1.50 14.27 4.36
CA LEU A 58 2.28 14.43 5.59
C LEU A 58 3.28 13.29 5.82
N LEU A 59 2.89 12.05 5.55
CA LEU A 59 3.78 10.89 5.70
C LEU A 59 4.90 10.89 4.66
N SER A 60 4.67 11.42 3.45
CA SER A 60 5.66 11.56 2.39
C SER A 60 6.82 12.50 2.74
N GLU A 61 6.68 13.33 3.78
CA GLU A 61 7.78 14.16 4.30
C GLU A 61 8.80 13.34 5.10
N ALA A 62 8.35 12.25 5.74
CA ALA A 62 9.16 11.44 6.64
C ALA A 62 9.47 10.04 6.10
N GLU A 63 8.64 9.50 5.21
CA GLU A 63 8.76 8.16 4.64
C GLU A 63 8.86 8.25 3.11
N LYS A 64 9.58 7.29 2.49
CA LYS A 64 9.60 7.13 1.03
C LYS A 64 8.26 6.58 0.56
N MET A 65 7.27 7.46 0.43
CA MET A 65 5.91 7.10 0.03
C MET A 65 5.35 8.18 -0.90
N HIS A 66 4.62 7.79 -1.93
CA HIS A 66 3.90 8.73 -2.79
C HIS A 66 2.64 8.11 -3.37
N ILE A 67 1.65 8.95 -3.64
CA ILE A 67 0.43 8.55 -4.32
C ILE A 67 0.78 8.24 -5.78
N ASN A 68 0.51 7.01 -6.22
CA ASN A 68 0.69 6.60 -7.60
C ASN A 68 -0.56 6.86 -8.43
N LYS A 69 -1.74 6.55 -7.89
CA LYS A 69 -3.04 6.72 -8.59
C LYS A 69 -4.14 7.09 -7.62
N ILE A 70 -5.02 7.98 -8.06
CA ILE A 70 -6.28 8.29 -7.40
C ILE A 70 -7.40 8.05 -8.42
N HIS A 71 -8.42 7.28 -8.02
CA HIS A 71 -9.64 7.08 -8.78
C HIS A 71 -10.81 7.64 -7.96
N HIS A 72 -11.13 8.92 -8.18
CA HIS A 72 -12.17 9.62 -7.43
C HIS A 72 -13.54 8.93 -7.53
N GLU A 73 -13.93 8.46 -8.71
CA GLU A 73 -15.23 7.77 -8.92
C GLU A 73 -15.41 6.51 -8.07
N ARG A 74 -14.30 5.83 -7.73
CA ARG A 74 -14.30 4.61 -6.91
C ARG A 74 -13.80 4.85 -5.49
N HIS A 75 -13.49 6.10 -5.14
CA HIS A 75 -12.82 6.49 -3.90
C HIS A 75 -11.60 5.60 -3.58
N PHE A 76 -10.80 5.32 -4.60
CA PHE A 76 -9.67 4.42 -4.50
C PHE A 76 -8.34 5.18 -4.62
N VAL A 77 -7.40 4.85 -3.76
CA VAL A 77 -6.03 5.36 -3.81
C VAL A 77 -5.05 4.20 -3.83
N GLN A 78 -4.09 4.28 -4.75
CA GLN A 78 -2.91 3.44 -4.77
C GLN A 78 -1.68 4.26 -4.43
N ILE A 79 -0.92 3.76 -3.47
CA ILE A 79 0.25 4.41 -2.91
C ILE A 79 1.43 3.47 -3.10
N PHE A 80 2.52 4.02 -3.62
CA PHE A 80 3.81 3.33 -3.66
C PHE A 80 4.60 3.72 -2.41
N SER A 81 5.12 2.71 -1.71
CA SER A 81 5.98 2.92 -0.57
C SER A 81 7.23 2.07 -0.67
N TYR A 82 8.36 2.67 -0.31
CA TYR A 82 9.68 2.08 -0.42
C TYR A 82 10.26 1.91 0.97
N THR A 83 10.89 0.76 1.19
CA THR A 83 11.78 0.59 2.34
C THR A 83 13.09 1.35 2.11
N GLU A 84 13.93 1.49 3.14
CA GLU A 84 15.29 2.05 3.00
C GLU A 84 16.13 1.35 1.94
N ALA A 85 15.91 0.05 1.76
CA ALA A 85 16.59 -0.76 0.76
C ALA A 85 15.77 -0.93 -0.53
N GLU A 86 14.89 0.03 -0.86
CA GLU A 86 14.21 0.11 -2.16
C GLU A 86 13.33 -1.11 -2.53
N TRP A 87 12.86 -1.88 -1.55
CA TRP A 87 11.70 -2.76 -1.76
C TRP A 87 10.45 -1.93 -1.99
N LEU A 88 9.75 -2.23 -3.09
CA LEU A 88 8.47 -1.63 -3.41
C LEU A 88 7.33 -2.43 -2.78
N ASP A 89 6.61 -1.75 -1.91
CA ASP A 89 5.33 -2.16 -1.40
C ASP A 89 4.22 -1.28 -1.98
N ILE A 90 3.03 -1.85 -2.13
CA ILE A 90 1.84 -1.13 -2.58
C ILE A 90 0.81 -1.13 -1.46
N VAL A 91 0.27 0.05 -1.19
CA VAL A 91 -0.93 0.21 -0.37
C VAL A 91 -2.09 0.61 -1.28
N GLU A 92 -3.18 -0.13 -1.18
CA GLU A 92 -4.44 0.10 -1.89
C GLU A 92 -5.53 0.33 -0.85
N ILE A 93 -6.23 1.47 -0.92
CA ILE A 93 -7.34 1.78 -0.03
C ILE A 93 -8.52 2.21 -0.89
N GLU A 94 -9.65 1.54 -0.71
CA GLU A 94 -10.92 1.83 -1.38
C GLU A 94 -11.98 2.17 -0.35
N PHE A 95 -12.65 3.30 -0.50
CA PHE A 95 -13.76 3.70 0.35
C PHE A 95 -15.11 3.41 -0.31
N GLN A 96 -16.00 2.75 0.41
CA GLN A 96 -17.35 2.40 -0.04
C GLN A 96 -18.37 2.94 0.97
N PRO A 97 -19.56 3.36 0.54
CA PRO A 97 -20.61 3.76 1.47
C PRO A 97 -21.00 2.58 2.38
N GLY A 98 -21.15 2.84 3.68
CA GLY A 98 -21.64 1.87 4.66
C GLY A 98 -23.11 1.52 4.42
N GLN A 99 -23.56 0.35 4.90
CA GLN A 99 -24.94 -0.12 4.68
C GLN A 99 -26.01 0.76 5.33
N GLU A 100 -25.73 1.35 6.49
CA GLU A 100 -26.69 2.21 7.22
C GLU A 100 -26.20 3.66 7.33
N ARG A 101 -24.95 3.86 7.76
CA ARG A 101 -24.26 5.16 7.84
C ARG A 101 -22.74 4.99 7.73
N GLY A 102 -22.04 6.09 7.46
CA GLY A 102 -20.58 6.16 7.42
C GLY A 102 -19.97 5.50 6.18
N THR A 103 -18.69 5.16 6.30
CA THR A 103 -17.86 4.62 5.23
C THR A 103 -17.20 3.31 5.66
N LEU A 104 -17.15 2.36 4.73
CA LEU A 104 -16.40 1.12 4.87
C LEU A 104 -15.17 1.19 3.97
N ALA A 105 -13.97 1.12 4.54
CA ALA A 105 -12.74 1.11 3.77
C ALA A 105 -12.16 -0.30 3.67
N LYS A 106 -11.75 -0.69 2.46
CA LYS A 106 -10.94 -1.89 2.22
C LYS A 106 -9.51 -1.45 2.02
N ALA A 107 -8.66 -1.71 3.02
CA ALA A 107 -7.26 -1.37 2.99
C ALA A 107 -6.42 -2.64 2.78
N LYS A 108 -5.43 -2.56 1.91
CA LYS A 108 -4.53 -3.66 1.60
C LYS A 108 -3.12 -3.12 1.43
N SER A 109 -2.16 -3.69 2.13
CA SER A 109 -0.74 -3.39 1.96
C SER A 109 0.01 -4.67 1.65
N PHE A 110 0.85 -4.67 0.62
CA PHE A 110 1.59 -5.87 0.22
C PHE A 110 2.89 -5.53 -0.50
N SER A 111 3.87 -6.41 -0.34
CA SER A 111 5.12 -6.35 -1.10
C SER A 111 4.94 -6.85 -2.53
N THR A 112 5.60 -6.21 -3.49
CA THR A 112 5.44 -6.52 -4.92
C THR A 112 6.39 -7.59 -5.44
N GLY A 113 7.52 -7.81 -4.77
CA GLY A 113 8.58 -8.72 -5.18
C GLY A 113 9.51 -9.08 -4.03
N PHE A 114 10.25 -10.18 -4.19
CA PHE A 114 11.25 -10.66 -3.24
C PHE A 114 12.53 -9.80 -3.24
N LEU A 115 12.93 -9.30 -4.41
CA LEU A 115 14.14 -8.52 -4.63
C LEU A 115 13.85 -7.01 -4.65
N PRO A 116 14.77 -6.19 -4.10
CA PRO A 116 14.64 -4.74 -4.10
C PRO A 116 14.81 -4.15 -5.49
N LEU A 117 14.15 -3.02 -5.75
CA LEU A 117 14.18 -2.35 -7.06
C LEU A 117 15.47 -1.58 -7.34
N MET A 118 16.39 -1.49 -6.38
CA MET A 118 17.75 -1.00 -6.66
C MET A 118 18.52 -1.93 -7.60
N ILE A 119 18.14 -3.23 -7.67
CA ILE A 119 18.73 -4.18 -8.60
C ILE A 119 18.18 -3.90 -10.01
N PRO A 120 19.03 -3.70 -11.03
CA PRO A 120 18.58 -3.54 -12.40
C PRO A 120 17.79 -4.75 -12.88
N PHE A 121 16.67 -4.51 -13.58
CA PHE A 121 15.75 -5.54 -14.06
C PHE A 121 15.17 -6.43 -12.95
N ALA A 122 15.08 -5.92 -11.72
CA ALA A 122 14.47 -6.60 -10.58
C ALA A 122 13.05 -7.08 -10.89
N PHE A 123 12.28 -6.37 -11.72
CA PHE A 123 10.94 -6.80 -12.11
C PHE A 123 10.93 -8.15 -12.85
N LEU A 124 11.93 -8.43 -13.72
CA LEU A 124 12.06 -9.72 -14.39
C LEU A 124 12.48 -10.81 -13.41
N LEU A 125 13.46 -10.51 -12.55
CA LEU A 125 13.93 -11.47 -11.54
C LEU A 125 12.81 -11.82 -10.56
N ASN A 126 12.03 -10.83 -10.12
CA ASN A 126 10.88 -11.01 -9.25
C ASN A 126 9.78 -11.85 -9.91
N MET A 127 9.59 -11.73 -11.23
CA MET A 127 8.69 -12.62 -11.98
C MET A 127 9.20 -14.06 -12.01
N ILE A 128 10.52 -14.27 -12.17
CA ILE A 128 11.11 -15.62 -12.16
C ILE A 128 11.02 -16.23 -10.76
N PHE A 129 11.31 -15.45 -9.72
CA PHE A 129 11.34 -15.87 -8.32
C PHE A 129 10.02 -15.65 -7.58
N PHE A 130 8.89 -15.52 -8.28
CA PHE A 130 7.57 -15.25 -7.69
C PHE A 130 7.12 -16.29 -6.64
N PHE A 131 7.70 -17.49 -6.67
CA PHE A 131 7.40 -18.60 -5.77
C PHE A 131 8.28 -18.65 -4.52
N VAL A 132 9.31 -17.80 -4.42
CA VAL A 132 10.19 -17.78 -3.25
C VAL A 132 9.41 -17.17 -2.08
N PRO A 133 9.17 -17.91 -0.98
CA PRO A 133 8.50 -17.36 0.17
C PRO A 133 9.42 -16.37 0.89
N PHE A 134 8.89 -15.20 1.23
CA PHE A 134 9.58 -14.22 2.05
C PHE A 134 8.62 -13.57 3.03
N SER A 135 9.13 -13.22 4.20
CA SER A 135 8.35 -12.57 5.24
C SER A 135 8.65 -11.08 5.26
N ASP A 136 7.61 -10.27 5.37
CA ASP A 136 7.70 -8.81 5.48
C ASP A 136 7.85 -8.34 6.93
N ASN A 137 8.06 -9.23 7.91
CA ASN A 137 8.18 -8.91 9.34
C ASN A 137 7.13 -7.90 9.87
N LYS A 138 5.87 -8.01 9.38
CA LYS A 138 4.74 -7.12 9.72
C LYS A 138 4.92 -5.66 9.29
N TYR A 139 5.82 -5.36 8.36
CA TYR A 139 5.97 -4.00 7.83
C TYR A 139 4.69 -3.48 7.17
N ASN A 140 3.98 -4.33 6.40
CA ASN A 140 2.73 -3.93 5.75
C ASN A 140 1.62 -3.60 6.76
N GLU A 141 1.51 -4.38 7.84
CA GLU A 141 0.57 -4.09 8.93
C GLU A 141 0.90 -2.75 9.63
N LYS A 142 2.17 -2.56 9.99
CA LYS A 142 2.61 -1.31 10.63
C LYS A 142 2.32 -0.11 9.75
N ARG A 143 2.46 -0.23 8.42
CA ARG A 143 2.17 0.83 7.47
C ARG A 143 0.68 1.20 7.46
N LEU A 144 -0.22 0.23 7.39
CA LEU A 144 -1.67 0.50 7.49
C LEU A 144 -2.03 1.19 8.80
N THR A 145 -1.42 0.76 9.91
CA THR A 145 -1.62 1.39 11.22
C THR A 145 -1.16 2.85 11.23
N ARG A 146 0.00 3.17 10.65
CA ARG A 146 0.51 4.56 10.56
C ARG A 146 -0.37 5.45 9.70
N ILE A 147 -0.82 4.96 8.54
CA ILE A 147 -1.74 5.71 7.66
C ILE A 147 -3.03 6.04 8.43
N ARG A 148 -3.63 5.03 9.08
CA ARG A 148 -4.84 5.21 9.89
C ARG A 148 -4.68 6.26 10.99
N GLN A 149 -3.56 6.21 11.72
CA GLN A 149 -3.26 7.20 12.78
C GLN A 149 -3.13 8.63 12.23
N LYS A 150 -2.70 8.80 10.97
CA LYS A 150 -2.52 10.13 10.35
C LYS A 150 -3.76 10.67 9.66
N MET A 151 -4.74 9.84 9.31
CA MET A 151 -6.00 10.28 8.72
C MET A 151 -6.84 11.17 9.65
N ASN A 152 -6.56 11.16 10.96
CA ASN A 152 -7.26 11.97 11.97
C ASN A 152 -8.80 11.79 11.92
N LEU A 153 -9.24 10.56 11.69
CA LEU A 153 -10.63 10.14 11.68
C LEU A 153 -10.84 9.06 12.73
N HIS A 154 -12.07 8.91 13.23
CA HIS A 154 -12.43 7.77 14.07
C HIS A 154 -12.57 6.52 13.20
N ILE A 155 -11.56 5.65 13.23
CA ILE A 155 -11.46 4.47 12.38
C ILE A 155 -11.39 3.20 13.23
N GLU A 156 -12.43 2.37 13.12
CA GLU A 156 -12.52 1.06 13.76
C GLU A 156 -12.08 -0.05 12.79
N VAL A 157 -11.27 -1.00 13.26
CA VAL A 157 -10.82 -2.14 12.44
C VAL A 157 -11.78 -3.30 12.65
N ALA A 158 -12.66 -3.55 11.69
CA ALA A 158 -13.68 -4.60 11.76
C ALA A 158 -13.13 -6.00 11.45
N ARG A 159 -12.18 -6.09 10.51
CA ARG A 159 -11.56 -7.35 10.10
C ARG A 159 -10.11 -7.12 9.73
N LYS A 160 -9.27 -8.08 10.09
CA LYS A 160 -7.85 -8.10 9.73
C LYS A 160 -7.45 -9.50 9.27
N GLU A 161 -6.74 -9.55 8.15
CA GLU A 161 -6.15 -10.77 7.59
C GLU A 161 -4.67 -10.53 7.34
N SER A 162 -3.83 -11.38 7.94
CA SER A 162 -2.38 -11.46 7.72
C SER A 162 -2.04 -12.91 7.41
#